data_AF-A0AAU3UPH6-F1
#
_entry.id   AF-A0AAU3UPH6-F1
#
_cell.length_a   1.000
_cell.length_b   1.000
_cell.length_c   1.000
_cell.angle_alpha   90.00
_cell.angle_beta   90.00
_cell.angle_gamma   90.00
#
_symmetry.space_group_name_H-M   'P 1'
#
loop_
_entity.id
_entity.type
_entity.pdbx_description
1 polymer ?
#
loop_
_entity_poly.entity_id
_entity_poly.type
_entity_poly.pdbx_seq_one_letter_code
_entity_poly.pdbx_strand_id
1 'polypeptide(L)'
;MSIRFQRWIRAAATIAAGAATVALAGGSLHPAPASADSALGCLWAGAVHRQGSTVYSGGWAFACHDDGFGVGRWSHDRAPGQAASVSSPGTGSPRGVFSPGAWQPGSEYNDYCVGDQLIDGGEAVYELQSGAAGQLYWHPVAGIDQWDFRLSGPRPLPTARTASLCFDGVLS
;
A
#
# COMPACT_ATOMS: atom_id res chain seq x y z
N MET A 1 -3.72 -19.21 59.05
CA MET A 1 -4.32 -20.53 58.74
C MET A 1 -4.19 -20.71 57.23
N SER A 2 -2.99 -21.10 56.76
CA SER A 2 -2.65 -22.43 56.23
C SER A 2 -3.59 -22.84 55.09
N ILE A 3 -3.15 -23.20 53.88
CA ILE A 3 -2.24 -24.32 53.57
C ILE A 3 -1.43 -24.08 52.28
N ARG A 4 -0.20 -24.60 52.33
CA ARG A 4 0.88 -24.71 51.33
C ARG A 4 0.57 -25.72 50.20
N PHE A 5 1.56 -25.86 49.30
CA PHE A 5 1.88 -27.02 48.43
C PHE A 5 1.22 -26.94 47.03
N GLN A 6 1.89 -27.18 45.89
CA GLN A 6 3.12 -27.93 45.67
C GLN A 6 3.76 -27.57 44.31
N ARG A 7 5.10 -27.59 44.26
CA ARG A 7 5.96 -27.71 43.06
C ARG A 7 5.72 -29.08 42.39
N TRP A 8 6.63 -29.53 41.50
CA TRP A 8 6.72 -30.86 40.83
C TRP A 8 6.12 -30.82 39.40
N ILE A 9 6.79 -31.18 38.30
CA ILE A 9 7.98 -32.00 38.04
C ILE A 9 8.59 -31.57 36.69
N ARG A 10 9.93 -31.56 36.60
CA ARG A 10 10.66 -31.61 35.33
C ARG A 10 10.59 -33.03 34.79
N ALA A 11 10.20 -33.22 33.54
CA ALA A 11 10.49 -34.42 32.78
C ALA A 11 11.05 -34.03 31.41
N ALA A 12 12.34 -34.25 31.25
CA ALA A 12 13.00 -34.34 29.96
C ALA A 12 13.03 -35.82 29.56
N ALA A 13 12.66 -36.13 28.32
CA ALA A 13 13.15 -37.33 27.62
C ALA A 13 12.94 -37.17 26.10
N THR A 14 14.08 -37.02 25.45
CA THR A 14 14.42 -37.21 24.02
C THR A 14 13.88 -38.50 23.41
N ILE A 15 13.38 -38.48 22.17
CA ILE A 15 13.50 -39.60 21.22
C ILE A 15 13.70 -39.10 19.77
N ALA A 16 14.81 -39.58 19.21
CA ALA A 16 15.13 -39.94 17.82
C ALA A 16 15.18 -38.90 16.69
N ALA A 17 16.41 -38.78 16.18
CA ALA A 17 16.75 -38.34 14.83
C ALA A 17 16.06 -39.21 13.77
N GLY A 18 15.46 -38.55 12.78
CA GLY A 18 15.17 -39.10 11.46
C GLY A 18 15.85 -38.22 10.42
N ALA A 19 16.97 -38.72 9.87
CA ALA A 19 17.59 -38.13 8.70
C ALA A 19 16.78 -38.53 7.46
N ALA A 20 16.25 -37.55 6.74
CA ALA A 20 15.84 -37.70 5.35
C ALA A 20 16.25 -36.42 4.61
N THR A 21 17.40 -36.51 3.94
CA THR A 21 17.87 -35.53 2.97
C THR A 21 16.97 -35.56 1.74
N VAL A 22 16.25 -34.47 1.51
CA VAL A 22 15.78 -34.09 0.17
C VAL A 22 16.12 -32.62 -0.01
N ALA A 23 17.28 -32.36 -0.62
CA ALA A 23 17.63 -31.05 -1.13
C ALA A 23 16.84 -30.81 -2.44
N LEU A 24 15.62 -30.30 -2.31
CA LEU A 24 14.86 -29.74 -3.41
C LEU A 24 15.11 -28.24 -3.44
N ALA A 25 15.68 -27.80 -4.56
CA ALA A 25 15.71 -26.46 -5.13
C ALA A 25 15.33 -25.28 -4.21
N GLY A 26 16.29 -24.39 -3.98
CA GLY A 26 16.07 -23.08 -3.36
C GLY A 26 15.04 -22.26 -4.11
N GLY A 27 13.78 -22.40 -3.73
CA GLY A 27 12.75 -21.40 -3.91
C GLY A 27 12.62 -20.64 -2.61
N SER A 28 13.05 -19.38 -2.60
CA SER A 28 12.80 -18.45 -1.50
C SER A 28 11.29 -18.22 -1.41
N LEU A 29 10.57 -19.09 -0.70
CA LEU A 29 9.22 -18.80 -0.24
C LEU A 29 9.36 -17.67 0.77
N HIS A 30 9.27 -16.43 0.29
CA HIS A 30 9.01 -15.30 1.15
C HIS A 30 7.68 -15.61 1.86
N PRO A 31 7.66 -15.70 3.20
CA PRO A 31 6.39 -15.78 3.90
C PRO A 31 5.58 -14.55 3.49
N ALA A 32 4.43 -14.77 2.85
CA ALA A 32 3.45 -13.72 2.66
C ALA A 32 3.14 -13.16 4.07
N PRO A 33 3.24 -11.85 4.31
CA PRO A 33 2.94 -11.30 5.63
C PRO A 33 1.52 -11.70 5.99
N ALA A 34 1.38 -12.36 7.14
CA ALA A 34 0.11 -12.83 7.65
C ALA A 34 -0.86 -11.63 7.75
N SER A 35 -2.03 -11.75 7.14
CA SER A 35 -3.07 -10.70 7.03
C SER A 35 -3.72 -10.31 8.38
N ALA A 36 -3.15 -10.73 9.51
CA ALA A 36 -3.65 -10.42 10.85
C ALA A 36 -3.01 -9.15 11.43
N ASP A 37 -1.75 -8.84 11.10
CA ASP A 37 -1.08 -7.61 11.57
C ASP A 37 -1.50 -6.36 10.78
N SER A 38 -2.07 -6.54 9.59
CA SER A 38 -2.62 -5.43 8.78
C SER A 38 -3.85 -4.79 9.42
N ALA A 39 -4.52 -5.47 10.35
CA ALA A 39 -5.66 -4.93 11.09
C ALA A 39 -5.26 -3.83 12.10
N LEU A 40 -3.96 -3.61 12.34
CA LEU A 40 -3.47 -2.61 13.31
C LEU A 40 -2.58 -1.53 12.68
N GLY A 41 -2.60 -1.38 11.35
CA GLY A 41 -1.75 -0.40 10.68
C GLY A 41 -2.22 -0.03 9.28
N CYS A 42 -1.55 0.94 8.69
CA CYS A 42 -1.82 1.41 7.33
C CYS A 42 -0.80 0.82 6.38
N LEU A 43 -1.25 0.39 5.21
CA LEU A 43 -0.37 -0.12 4.17
C LEU A 43 0.13 1.03 3.29
N TRP A 44 1.43 0.99 2.97
CA TRP A 44 2.06 1.79 1.94
C TRP A 44 3.01 0.92 1.13
N ALA A 45 2.73 0.72 -0.16
CA ALA A 45 3.55 -0.14 -1.03
C ALA A 45 3.77 -1.56 -0.45
N GLY A 46 2.77 -2.10 0.27
CA GLY A 46 2.82 -3.41 0.94
C GLY A 46 3.54 -3.42 2.29
N ALA A 47 4.19 -2.34 2.69
CA ALA A 47 4.76 -2.18 4.02
C ALA A 47 3.68 -1.74 5.03
N VAL A 48 3.69 -2.34 6.22
CA VAL A 48 2.78 -1.99 7.31
C VAL A 48 3.38 -0.84 8.13
N HIS A 49 2.60 0.23 8.28
CA HIS A 49 2.88 1.37 9.13
C HIS A 49 1.95 1.37 10.34
N ARG A 50 2.53 1.47 11.54
CA ARG A 50 1.79 1.42 12.81
C ARG A 50 0.87 2.63 12.98
N GLN A 51 -0.23 2.45 13.71
CA GLN A 51 -1.10 3.56 14.10
C GLN A 51 -0.32 4.71 14.77
N GLY A 52 -0.69 5.95 14.45
CA GLY A 52 -0.03 7.17 14.90
C GLY A 52 1.31 7.46 14.23
N SER A 53 1.77 6.63 13.29
CA SER A 53 2.97 6.94 12.49
C SER A 53 2.67 7.94 11.39
N THR A 54 3.71 8.68 10.97
CA THR A 54 3.64 9.60 9.83
C THR A 54 4.71 9.25 8.82
N VAL A 55 4.33 9.21 7.55
CA VAL A 55 5.26 9.07 6.42
C VAL A 55 5.16 10.28 5.50
N TYR A 56 6.21 10.56 4.76
CA TYR A 56 6.30 11.71 3.88
C TYR A 56 6.52 11.28 2.44
N SER A 57 5.78 11.89 1.51
CA SER A 57 6.00 11.75 0.08
C SER A 57 5.38 12.92 -0.68
N GLY A 58 6.04 13.39 -1.74
CA GLY A 58 5.46 14.36 -2.68
C GLY A 58 5.15 15.74 -2.09
N GLY A 59 5.77 16.11 -0.98
CA GLY A 59 5.43 17.34 -0.24
C GLY A 59 4.18 17.20 0.65
N TRP A 60 3.80 15.98 1.00
CA TRP A 60 2.68 15.63 1.87
C TRP A 60 3.15 14.78 3.04
N ALA A 61 2.50 14.98 4.20
CA ALA A 61 2.60 14.11 5.36
C ALA A 61 1.35 13.24 5.40
N PHE A 62 1.54 11.93 5.56
CA PHE A 62 0.46 10.95 5.70
C PHE A 62 0.50 10.38 7.11
N ALA A 63 -0.52 10.66 7.90
CA ALA A 63 -0.66 10.12 9.25
C ALA A 63 -1.56 8.88 9.23
N CYS A 64 -1.07 7.78 9.79
CA CYS A 64 -1.82 6.54 9.92
C CYS A 64 -2.72 6.61 11.15
N HIS A 65 -4.01 6.41 10.95
CA HIS A 65 -4.99 6.29 12.03
C HIS A 65 -5.99 5.16 11.73
N ASP A 66 -6.78 4.80 12.74
CA ASP A 66 -7.94 3.93 12.60
C ASP A 66 -9.14 4.75 12.13
N ASP A 67 -10.07 4.14 11.38
CA ASP A 67 -11.29 4.81 10.91
C ASP A 67 -12.47 4.72 11.90
N GLY A 68 -12.24 4.18 13.11
CA GLY A 68 -13.25 3.92 14.13
C GLY A 68 -13.85 2.51 14.05
N PHE A 69 -13.55 1.75 13.00
CA PHE A 69 -14.03 0.37 12.78
C PHE A 69 -12.90 -0.67 12.77
N GLY A 70 -11.67 -0.28 13.09
CA GLY A 70 -10.50 -1.17 13.08
C GLY A 70 -9.76 -1.21 11.73
N VAL A 71 -10.07 -0.32 10.78
CA VAL A 71 -9.41 -0.28 9.47
C VAL A 71 -8.41 0.87 9.42
N GLY A 72 -7.14 0.56 9.14
CA GLY A 72 -6.10 1.55 8.96
C GLY A 72 -6.33 2.45 7.75
N ARG A 73 -6.33 3.76 7.97
CA ARG A 73 -6.54 4.82 6.99
C ARG A 73 -5.47 5.90 7.11
N TRP A 74 -5.12 6.50 5.99
CA TRP A 74 -4.27 7.67 5.92
C TRP A 74 -5.11 8.97 5.94
N SER A 75 -4.75 9.90 6.81
CA SER A 75 -5.04 11.32 6.62
C SER A 75 -3.81 12.00 6.04
N HIS A 76 -3.98 13.12 5.34
CA HIS A 76 -2.90 13.82 4.68
C HIS A 76 -2.95 15.32 4.94
N ASP A 77 -1.78 15.90 5.15
CA ASP A 77 -1.58 17.34 5.33
C ASP A 77 -0.40 17.81 4.47
N ARG A 78 -0.40 19.08 4.09
CA ARG A 78 0.73 19.68 3.36
C ARG A 78 1.98 19.67 4.24
N ALA A 79 3.08 19.16 3.70
CA ALA A 79 4.39 19.13 4.36
C ALA A 79 5.51 19.52 3.38
N PRO A 80 5.51 20.77 2.89
CA PRO A 80 6.51 21.22 1.93
C PRO A 80 7.92 21.16 2.55
N GLY A 81 8.90 20.74 1.75
CA GLY A 81 10.31 20.70 2.15
C GLY A 81 10.73 19.51 3.01
N GLN A 82 9.80 18.64 3.40
CA GLN A 82 10.14 17.38 4.06
C GLN A 82 10.66 16.37 3.05
N ALA A 83 11.80 15.73 3.34
CA ALA A 83 12.31 14.64 2.53
C ALA A 83 11.35 13.45 2.59
N ALA A 84 11.14 12.76 1.46
CA ALA A 84 10.28 11.59 1.49
C ALA A 84 10.89 10.47 2.33
N SER A 85 10.07 9.90 3.21
CA SER A 85 10.41 8.71 4.00
C SER A 85 9.92 7.42 3.34
N VAL A 86 9.04 7.54 2.34
CA VAL A 86 8.54 6.44 1.52
C VAL A 86 8.59 6.85 0.05
N SER A 87 8.87 5.89 -0.83
CA SER A 87 8.84 6.17 -2.26
C SER A 87 7.46 6.61 -2.70
N SER A 88 7.40 7.42 -3.76
CA SER A 88 6.17 7.56 -4.52
C SER A 88 5.65 6.17 -4.85
N PRO A 89 4.36 5.86 -4.57
CA PRO A 89 3.78 4.56 -4.86
C PRO A 89 4.04 4.08 -6.29
N GLY A 90 4.14 5.02 -7.23
CA GLY A 90 3.90 4.71 -8.63
C GLY A 90 2.48 4.16 -8.80
N THR A 91 1.98 4.14 -10.01
CA THR A 91 0.65 3.58 -10.24
C THR A 91 0.72 2.05 -10.22
N GLY A 92 -0.23 1.44 -9.52
CA GLY A 92 -0.33 -0.01 -9.39
C GLY A 92 -1.68 -0.45 -8.80
N SER A 93 -1.92 -1.76 -8.77
CA SER A 93 -3.13 -2.31 -8.15
C SER A 93 -3.16 -1.94 -6.66
N PRO A 94 -4.21 -1.27 -6.17
CA PRO A 94 -4.25 -0.82 -4.78
C PRO A 94 -4.47 -1.96 -3.78
N ARG A 95 -5.03 -3.08 -4.22
CA ARG A 95 -5.51 -4.15 -3.35
C ARG A 95 -4.36 -4.83 -2.61
N GLY A 96 -4.40 -4.76 -1.28
CA GLY A 96 -3.42 -5.40 -0.39
C GLY A 96 -2.06 -4.70 -0.33
N VAL A 97 -1.93 -3.53 -0.97
CA VAL A 97 -0.67 -2.79 -1.08
C VAL A 97 -0.79 -1.40 -0.46
N PHE A 98 -1.97 -0.80 -0.51
CA PHE A 98 -2.24 0.52 0.06
C PHE A 98 -3.51 0.52 0.90
N SER A 99 -3.47 1.29 2.00
CA SER A 99 -4.66 1.62 2.79
C SER A 99 -5.42 2.80 2.20
N PRO A 100 -6.74 2.91 2.44
CA PRO A 100 -7.53 4.08 2.05
C PRO A 100 -6.89 5.40 2.51
N GLY A 101 -7.08 6.46 1.73
CA GLY A 101 -6.50 7.79 1.97
C GLY A 101 -5.06 7.96 1.49
N ALA A 102 -4.39 6.89 1.02
CA ALA A 102 -3.10 7.01 0.37
C ALA A 102 -3.22 7.84 -0.91
N TRP A 103 -2.25 8.72 -1.17
CA TRP A 103 -2.16 9.48 -2.41
C TRP A 103 -0.99 9.00 -3.26
N GLN A 104 -1.17 9.05 -4.58
CA GLN A 104 -0.11 8.78 -5.55
C GLN A 104 -0.23 9.71 -6.76
N PRO A 105 0.89 10.07 -7.40
CA PRO A 105 0.84 10.65 -8.73
C PRO A 105 0.30 9.61 -9.72
N GLY A 106 -0.54 10.05 -10.65
CA GLY A 106 -1.02 9.20 -11.72
C GLY A 106 0.02 8.88 -12.78
N SER A 107 -0.34 8.01 -13.71
CA SER A 107 0.46 7.59 -14.87
C SER A 107 -0.47 6.98 -15.92
N GLU A 108 0.09 6.40 -16.98
CA GLU A 108 -0.63 5.61 -17.99
C GLU A 108 -1.60 4.54 -17.45
N TYR A 109 -1.42 4.02 -16.23
CA TYR A 109 -2.38 3.06 -15.64
C TYR A 109 -3.71 3.72 -15.25
N ASN A 110 -3.72 5.04 -15.11
CA ASN A 110 -4.89 5.85 -14.82
C ASN A 110 -5.49 6.49 -16.07
N ASP A 111 -4.95 6.18 -17.26
CA ASP A 111 -5.54 6.63 -18.53
C ASP A 111 -6.97 6.12 -18.67
N TYR A 112 -7.83 6.97 -19.21
CA TYR A 112 -9.19 6.60 -19.53
C TYR A 112 -9.68 7.34 -20.76
N CYS A 113 -10.76 6.85 -21.37
CA CYS A 113 -11.35 7.45 -22.55
C CYS A 113 -12.63 8.20 -22.20
N VAL A 114 -12.84 9.35 -22.84
CA VAL A 114 -14.12 10.08 -22.85
C VAL A 114 -14.53 10.22 -24.32
N GLY A 115 -15.45 9.36 -24.77
CA GLY A 115 -15.67 9.15 -26.20
C GLY A 115 -14.38 8.67 -26.88
N ASP A 116 -13.98 9.33 -27.96
CA ASP A 116 -12.75 8.99 -28.70
C ASP A 116 -11.52 9.78 -28.19
N GLN A 117 -11.64 10.50 -27.07
CA GLN A 117 -10.55 11.25 -26.47
C GLN A 117 -9.85 10.42 -25.39
N LEU A 118 -8.52 10.27 -25.51
CA LEU A 118 -7.68 9.80 -24.42
C LEU A 118 -7.46 10.93 -23.40
N ILE A 119 -7.75 10.64 -22.14
CA ILE A 119 -7.40 11.49 -21.00
C ILE A 119 -6.16 10.87 -20.34
N ASP A 120 -5.07 11.64 -20.32
CA ASP A 120 -3.81 11.23 -19.67
C ASP A 120 -4.00 11.14 -18.16
N GLY A 121 -3.80 9.95 -17.62
CA GLY A 121 -3.84 9.68 -16.19
C GLY A 121 -2.66 10.27 -15.43
N GLY A 122 -1.59 10.67 -16.11
CA GLY A 122 -0.38 11.27 -15.56
C GLY A 122 -0.49 12.74 -15.13
N GLU A 123 -1.65 13.36 -15.34
CA GLU A 123 -1.89 14.79 -15.07
C GLU A 123 -2.62 15.06 -13.73
N ALA A 124 -2.89 14.02 -12.93
CA ALA A 124 -3.57 14.15 -11.64
C ALA A 124 -2.87 13.38 -10.51
N VAL A 125 -3.17 13.79 -9.27
CA VAL A 125 -2.93 13.02 -8.05
C VAL A 125 -4.20 12.25 -7.71
N TYR A 126 -4.04 10.99 -7.34
CA TYR A 126 -5.13 10.07 -7.02
C TYR A 126 -5.11 9.67 -5.56
N GLU A 127 -6.28 9.68 -4.93
CA GLU A 127 -6.50 9.11 -3.60
C GLU A 127 -7.09 7.71 -3.72
N LEU A 128 -6.62 6.80 -2.87
CA LEU A 128 -7.25 5.49 -2.73
C LEU A 128 -8.51 5.59 -1.90
N GLN A 129 -9.67 5.36 -2.51
CA GLN A 129 -10.96 5.39 -1.84
C GLN A 129 -11.55 4.00 -1.68
N SER A 130 -12.38 3.84 -0.64
CA SER A 130 -13.21 2.66 -0.41
C SER A 130 -14.64 2.92 -0.88
N GLY A 131 -15.16 2.06 -1.75
CA GLY A 131 -16.56 2.09 -2.18
C GLY A 131 -17.47 1.35 -1.19
N ALA A 132 -18.79 1.44 -1.45
CA ALA A 132 -19.82 0.91 -0.56
C ALA A 132 -19.75 -0.61 -0.29
N ALA A 133 -19.11 -1.39 -1.17
CA ALA A 133 -18.92 -2.84 -1.01
C ALA A 133 -17.47 -3.20 -0.62
N GLY A 134 -16.69 -2.24 -0.12
CA GLY A 134 -15.29 -2.45 0.29
C GLY A 134 -14.31 -2.55 -0.88
N GLN A 135 -14.75 -2.26 -2.11
CA GLN A 135 -13.86 -2.16 -3.26
C GLN A 135 -12.95 -0.94 -3.13
N LEU A 136 -11.67 -1.13 -3.48
CA LEU A 136 -10.66 -0.09 -3.48
C LEU A 136 -10.44 0.41 -4.91
N TYR A 137 -10.45 1.72 -5.10
CA TYR A 137 -10.20 2.34 -6.40
C TYR A 137 -9.48 3.69 -6.26
N TRP A 138 -8.65 4.01 -7.23
CA TRP A 138 -7.97 5.29 -7.32
C TRP A 138 -8.90 6.36 -7.88
N HIS A 139 -9.08 7.46 -7.17
CA HIS A 139 -9.92 8.58 -7.58
C HIS A 139 -9.10 9.88 -7.69
N PRO A 140 -9.22 10.66 -8.78
CA PRO A 140 -8.48 11.90 -8.91
C PRO A 140 -8.93 12.94 -7.88
N VAL A 141 -7.99 13.62 -7.22
CA VAL A 141 -8.28 14.58 -6.14
C VAL A 141 -7.56 15.92 -6.28
N ALA A 142 -6.47 15.99 -7.07
CA ALA A 142 -5.74 17.22 -7.34
C ALA A 142 -4.99 17.14 -8.68
N GLY A 143 -4.50 18.29 -9.15
CA GLY A 143 -3.57 18.35 -10.28
C GLY A 143 -2.18 17.80 -9.92
N ILE A 144 -1.45 17.28 -10.92
CA ILE A 144 -0.10 16.72 -10.75
C ILE A 144 0.92 17.73 -10.23
N ASP A 145 0.68 19.03 -10.44
CA ASP A 145 1.47 20.16 -9.93
C ASP A 145 1.48 20.25 -8.40
N GLN A 146 0.52 19.61 -7.74
CA GLN A 146 0.49 19.52 -6.29
C GLN A 146 1.46 18.48 -5.71
N TRP A 147 2.03 17.60 -6.53
CA TRP A 147 2.97 16.57 -6.11
C TRP A 147 4.43 16.99 -6.39
N ASP A 148 5.25 17.07 -5.34
CA ASP A 148 6.66 17.46 -5.48
C ASP A 148 7.57 16.24 -5.76
N PHE A 149 7.84 16.02 -7.04
CA PHE A 149 8.74 14.96 -7.51
C PHE A 149 10.19 15.12 -7.08
N ARG A 150 10.64 16.33 -6.71
CA ARG A 150 12.01 16.51 -6.18
C ARG A 150 12.17 15.81 -4.84
N LEU A 151 11.06 15.62 -4.12
CA LEU A 151 11.04 15.01 -2.80
C LEU A 151 10.70 13.52 -2.85
N SER A 152 9.99 13.02 -3.85
CA SER A 152 9.47 11.64 -3.91
C SER A 152 10.07 10.74 -4.99
N GLY A 153 11.02 11.24 -5.79
CA GLY A 153 11.57 10.54 -6.95
C GLY A 153 10.96 10.99 -8.28
N PRO A 154 11.41 10.42 -9.41
CA PRO A 154 11.09 10.94 -10.73
C PRO A 154 9.59 10.95 -11.01
N ARG A 155 9.15 11.95 -11.79
CA ARG A 155 7.79 11.97 -12.33
C ARG A 155 7.60 10.78 -13.27
N PRO A 156 6.49 10.02 -13.14
CA PRO A 156 6.12 9.04 -14.15
C PRO A 156 6.12 9.68 -15.54
N LEU A 157 6.60 8.95 -16.54
CA LEU A 157 6.57 9.47 -17.91
C LEU A 157 5.11 9.71 -18.35
N PRO A 158 4.86 10.74 -19.18
CA PRO A 158 3.57 10.89 -19.85
C PRO A 158 3.18 9.61 -20.58
N THR A 159 1.89 9.39 -20.74
CA THR A 159 1.42 8.19 -21.41
C THR A 159 1.94 8.12 -22.86
N ALA A 160 2.43 6.95 -23.26
CA ALA A 160 2.75 6.67 -24.66
C ALA A 160 1.50 6.28 -25.47
N ARG A 161 0.35 6.13 -24.80
CA ARG A 161 -0.93 5.80 -25.41
C ARG A 161 -1.46 6.99 -26.18
N THR A 162 -2.22 6.69 -27.23
CA THR A 162 -2.81 7.69 -28.12
C THR A 162 -4.32 7.53 -28.16
N ALA A 163 -5.03 8.60 -28.57
CA ALA A 163 -6.48 8.60 -28.74
C ALA A 163 -7.01 7.49 -29.67
N SER A 164 -6.18 6.94 -30.56
CA SER A 164 -6.54 5.79 -31.40
C SER A 164 -6.85 4.51 -30.63
N LEU A 165 -6.50 4.44 -29.34
CA LEU A 165 -6.86 3.34 -28.44
C LEU A 165 -8.23 3.55 -27.78
N CYS A 166 -8.86 4.71 -28.00
CA CYS A 166 -10.19 5.01 -27.49
C CYS A 166 -11.24 4.74 -28.56
N PHE A 167 -12.19 3.85 -28.27
CA PHE A 167 -13.35 3.60 -29.12
C PHE A 167 -14.61 3.59 -28.26
N ASP A 168 -15.56 4.48 -28.55
CA ASP A 168 -16.82 4.62 -27.79
C ASP A 168 -16.60 4.75 -26.27
N GLY A 169 -15.52 5.43 -25.86
CA GLY A 169 -15.17 5.62 -24.44
C GLY A 169 -14.49 4.42 -23.78
N VAL A 170 -14.12 3.38 -24.54
CA VAL A 170 -13.37 2.23 -24.05
C VAL A 170 -11.92 2.33 -24.50
N LEU A 171 -10.99 2.15 -23.56
CA LEU A 171 -9.55 2.04 -23.84
C LEU A 171 -9.23 0.58 -24.21
N SER A 172 -8.74 0.34 -25.43
CA SER A 172 -8.45 -0.99 -26.00
C SER A 172 -7.00 -1.16 -26.40
#